data_AF-A0A0Q6X563-F1
#
_entry.id   AF-A0A0Q6X563-F1
#
_cell.length_a   1.000
_cell.length_b   1.000
_cell.length_c   1.000
_cell.angle_alpha   90.00
_cell.angle_beta   90.00
_cell.angle_gamma   90.00
#
_symmetry.space_group_name_H-M   'P 1'
#
loop_
_entity.id
_entity.type
_entity.pdbx_description
1 polymer ?
#
loop_
_entity_poly.entity_id
_entity_poly.type
_entity_poly.pdbx_seq_one_letter_code
_entity_poly.pdbx_strand_id
1 'polypeptide(L)'
;MRFPSDLPRTAARRTLLAVLGAGALSTQLPSDEAADATGLDDPDKKDLAMRLVSSAENSSLDWQAQYTYIEDIGDGRGYTAGIIGFCSGTSDMLALVELYTRRVADNPLAPYLPALRAVDGTDSHDGLDPGFPSAWRKAARTSDFRRAQRDERDRGYFDPAVACAKEDGLGTLGQFVYYDAMVMHGPGTDALSFGGIRDRAREDADTPVDGGGETAYLHAFLDARVWAMRQEAAHSDVSRVETAQRVLLEQGNLDLDTPLKWKVYGDSYEIG
;
A
#
# COMPACT_ATOMS: atom_id res chain seq x y z
N MET A 1 11.42 15.06 4.73
CA MET A 1 11.53 15.39 3.29
C MET A 1 10.26 16.16 2.90
N ARG A 2 10.37 17.36 2.32
CA ARG A 2 9.18 18.18 1.98
C ARG A 2 8.64 17.73 0.61
N PHE A 3 7.40 17.25 0.56
CA PHE A 3 6.67 17.04 -0.70
C PHE A 3 6.37 18.41 -1.34
N PRO A 4 6.70 18.64 -2.62
CA PRO A 4 6.35 19.89 -3.28
C PRO A 4 4.92 19.86 -3.81
N SER A 5 4.10 20.77 -3.28
CA SER A 5 2.83 21.23 -3.84
C SER A 5 3.06 22.23 -4.99
N ASP A 6 2.11 22.23 -5.92
CA ASP A 6 1.80 23.23 -6.95
C ASP A 6 2.68 23.34 -8.22
N LEU A 7 2.09 22.87 -9.34
CA LEU A 7 2.48 23.24 -10.70
C LEU A 7 1.66 24.46 -11.19
N PRO A 8 2.28 25.55 -11.66
CA PRO A 8 1.56 26.60 -12.36
C PRO A 8 1.38 26.26 -13.84
N ARG A 9 0.16 26.48 -14.33
CA ARG A 9 -0.19 26.57 -15.75
C ARG A 9 0.60 27.69 -16.42
N THR A 10 1.25 27.40 -17.54
CA THR A 10 1.47 28.43 -18.58
C THR A 10 1.60 27.77 -19.95
N ALA A 11 0.69 28.15 -20.85
CA ALA A 11 0.75 27.84 -22.26
C ALA A 11 1.75 28.78 -22.95
N ALA A 12 2.63 28.22 -23.78
CA ALA A 12 3.38 28.99 -24.77
C ALA A 12 3.41 28.22 -26.10
N ARG A 13 2.78 28.82 -27.11
CA ARG A 13 2.86 28.45 -28.54
C ARG A 13 4.23 28.81 -29.12
N ARG A 14 4.60 28.11 -30.21
CA ARG A 14 5.58 28.40 -31.30
C ARG A 14 6.73 27.37 -31.30
N THR A 15 7.21 26.81 -32.41
CA THR A 15 6.97 26.93 -33.85
C THR A 15 7.58 25.67 -34.48
N LEU A 16 6.95 25.16 -35.55
CA LEU A 16 7.43 24.07 -36.39
C LEU A 16 8.72 24.49 -37.13
N LEU A 17 9.79 23.70 -37.04
CA LEU A 17 10.86 23.69 -38.05
C LEU A 17 11.28 22.25 -38.33
N ALA A 18 11.03 21.80 -39.56
CA ALA A 18 11.48 20.53 -40.09
C ALA A 18 12.89 20.70 -40.67
N VAL A 19 13.81 19.82 -40.31
CA VAL A 19 15.01 19.51 -41.11
C VAL A 19 15.23 17.99 -41.08
N LEU A 20 15.20 17.39 -42.26
CA LEU A 20 15.58 16.01 -42.54
C LEU A 20 17.10 15.86 -42.45
N GLY A 21 17.56 14.81 -41.77
CA GLY A 21 18.96 14.38 -41.77
C GLY A 21 19.07 12.96 -41.23
N ALA A 22 19.15 11.99 -42.14
CA ALA A 22 19.31 10.58 -41.83
C ALA A 22 20.74 10.28 -41.37
N GLY A 23 20.88 9.76 -40.15
CA GLY A 23 22.11 9.22 -39.60
C GLY A 23 21.77 8.27 -38.47
N ALA A 24 21.64 6.97 -38.79
CA ALA A 24 21.42 5.93 -37.80
C ALA A 24 22.72 5.67 -37.02
N LEU A 25 22.95 6.42 -35.94
CA LEU A 25 23.79 5.95 -34.85
C LEU A 25 22.92 5.09 -33.94
N SER A 26 23.12 3.77 -33.97
CA SER A 26 22.64 2.89 -32.91
C SER A 26 23.37 3.23 -31.62
N THR A 27 22.83 4.17 -30.85
CA THR A 27 23.09 4.24 -29.43
C THR A 27 22.43 3.02 -28.80
N GLN A 28 23.20 1.97 -28.56
CA GLN A 28 22.80 0.93 -27.61
C GLN A 28 22.62 1.63 -26.27
N LEU A 29 21.36 1.94 -25.94
CA LEU A 29 20.99 2.23 -24.58
C LEU A 29 21.42 1.01 -23.75
N PRO A 30 22.15 1.19 -22.64
CA PRO A 30 22.40 0.08 -21.74
C PRO A 30 21.04 -0.47 -21.34
N SER A 31 20.82 -1.75 -21.64
CA SER A 31 19.73 -2.49 -21.01
C SER A 31 19.94 -2.32 -19.51
N ASP A 32 18.95 -1.76 -18.81
CA ASP A 32 18.85 -1.94 -17.36
C ASP A 32 18.87 -3.44 -17.13
N GLU A 33 20.01 -3.99 -16.72
CA GLU A 33 20.03 -5.24 -15.99
C GLU A 33 19.11 -4.99 -14.81
N ALA A 34 17.94 -5.62 -14.83
CA ALA A 34 17.02 -5.61 -13.70
C ALA A 34 17.85 -6.09 -12.50
N ALA A 35 18.18 -5.16 -11.60
CA ALA A 35 18.77 -5.52 -10.33
C ALA A 35 17.88 -6.60 -9.72
N ASP A 36 18.47 -7.72 -9.29
CA ASP A 36 17.70 -8.78 -8.63
C ASP A 36 16.91 -8.14 -7.48
N ALA A 37 15.60 -8.35 -7.47
CA ALA A 37 14.73 -7.75 -6.49
C ALA A 37 15.08 -8.33 -5.11
N THR A 38 15.48 -7.49 -4.15
CA THR A 38 15.92 -7.91 -2.82
C THR A 38 15.00 -7.39 -1.72
N GLY A 39 15.02 -8.08 -0.58
CA GLY A 39 14.15 -7.77 0.55
C GLY A 39 12.70 -8.08 0.20
N LEU A 40 11.78 -7.19 0.55
CA LEU A 40 10.36 -7.37 0.27
C LEU A 40 10.03 -7.26 -1.23
N ASP A 41 10.89 -6.63 -2.04
CA ASP A 41 10.72 -6.55 -3.49
C ASP A 41 10.89 -7.90 -4.20
N ASP A 42 11.55 -8.86 -3.55
CA ASP A 42 11.58 -10.25 -4.03
C ASP A 42 10.14 -10.77 -4.21
N PRO A 43 9.79 -11.37 -5.36
CA PRO A 43 8.41 -11.78 -5.63
C PRO A 43 7.82 -12.75 -4.59
N ASP A 44 8.63 -13.65 -4.04
CA ASP A 44 8.17 -14.61 -3.04
C ASP A 44 7.96 -13.91 -1.70
N LYS A 45 8.89 -13.01 -1.30
CA LYS A 45 8.71 -12.17 -0.10
C LYS A 45 7.52 -11.20 -0.23
N LYS A 46 7.26 -10.66 -1.42
CA LYS A 46 6.10 -9.83 -1.69
C LYS A 46 4.81 -10.61 -1.53
N ASP A 47 4.75 -11.86 -2.02
CA ASP A 47 3.59 -12.72 -1.81
C ASP A 47 3.38 -13.07 -0.33
N LEU A 48 4.45 -13.36 0.42
CA LEU A 48 4.37 -13.53 1.88
C LEU A 48 3.78 -12.31 2.57
N ALA A 49 4.25 -11.10 2.21
CA ALA A 49 3.72 -9.85 2.74
C ALA A 49 2.22 -9.69 2.46
N MET A 50 1.75 -10.03 1.25
CA MET A 50 0.32 -9.98 0.92
C MET A 50 -0.52 -10.95 1.77
N ARG A 51 -0.02 -12.16 2.00
CA ARG A 51 -0.71 -13.15 2.84
C ARG A 51 -0.76 -12.72 4.31
N LEU A 52 0.32 -12.14 4.81
CA LEU A 52 0.39 -11.59 6.17
C LEU A 52 -0.63 -10.45 6.36
N VAL A 53 -0.65 -9.47 5.45
CA VAL A 53 -1.66 -8.38 5.47
C VAL A 53 -3.08 -8.95 5.38
N SER A 54 -3.34 -9.85 4.43
CA SER A 54 -4.67 -10.45 4.24
C SER A 54 -5.14 -11.25 5.45
N SER A 55 -4.24 -11.83 6.26
CA SER A 55 -4.62 -12.49 7.51
C SER A 55 -5.19 -11.51 8.54
N ALA A 56 -4.72 -10.25 8.53
CA ALA A 56 -5.23 -9.19 9.40
C ALA A 56 -6.42 -8.45 8.79
N GLU A 57 -6.45 -8.23 7.48
CA GLU A 57 -7.58 -7.50 6.85
C GLU A 57 -8.80 -8.40 6.64
N ASN A 58 -8.60 -9.71 6.42
CA ASN A 58 -9.65 -10.59 5.92
C ASN A 58 -9.67 -11.99 6.56
N SER A 59 -8.91 -12.20 7.64
CA SER A 59 -8.78 -13.50 8.32
C SER A 59 -8.45 -14.68 7.39
N SER A 60 -7.74 -14.41 6.29
CA SER A 60 -7.47 -15.40 5.23
C SER A 60 -6.08 -15.18 4.63
N LEU A 61 -5.40 -16.27 4.24
CA LEU A 61 -4.16 -16.19 3.46
C LEU A 61 -4.43 -16.06 1.95
N ASP A 62 -5.66 -16.30 1.49
CA ASP A 62 -6.03 -16.12 0.07
C ASP A 62 -6.32 -14.64 -0.22
N TRP A 63 -5.24 -13.86 -0.30
CA TRP A 63 -5.31 -12.42 -0.60
C TRP A 63 -5.90 -12.15 -1.99
N GLN A 64 -5.83 -13.11 -2.92
CA GLN A 64 -6.37 -12.94 -4.27
C GLN A 64 -7.90 -13.03 -4.29
N ALA A 65 -8.54 -13.70 -3.33
CA ALA A 65 -10.00 -13.65 -3.20
C ALA A 65 -10.52 -12.21 -2.99
N GLN A 66 -9.68 -11.34 -2.41
CA GLN A 66 -10.04 -9.98 -2.00
C GLN A 66 -10.17 -8.99 -3.15
N TYR A 67 -9.74 -9.33 -4.38
CA TYR A 67 -10.03 -8.47 -5.55
C TYR A 67 -11.52 -8.13 -5.68
N THR A 68 -12.39 -9.06 -5.26
CA THR A 68 -13.86 -8.92 -5.35
C THR A 68 -14.50 -8.31 -4.10
N TYR A 69 -13.75 -8.15 -3.02
CA TYR A 69 -14.25 -7.58 -1.77
C TYR A 69 -14.72 -6.15 -2.00
N ILE A 70 -15.89 -5.82 -1.45
CA ILE A 70 -16.47 -4.47 -1.39
C ILE A 70 -17.60 -4.47 -0.37
N GLU A 71 -17.48 -3.63 0.64
CA GLU A 71 -18.43 -3.48 1.75
C GLU A 71 -18.23 -2.11 2.40
N ASP A 72 -19.28 -1.50 2.91
CA ASP A 72 -19.15 -0.42 3.90
C ASP A 72 -19.23 -1.06 5.29
N ILE A 73 -18.13 -0.97 6.03
CA ILE A 73 -17.98 -1.58 7.36
C ILE A 73 -18.40 -0.64 8.49
N GLY A 74 -18.92 0.56 8.17
CA GLY A 74 -19.40 1.52 9.14
C GLY A 74 -18.30 2.24 9.93
N ASP A 75 -17.09 2.31 9.38
CA ASP A 75 -15.93 3.00 9.98
C ASP A 75 -15.81 4.48 9.54
N GLY A 76 -16.76 4.97 8.75
CA GLY A 76 -16.79 6.35 8.24
C GLY A 76 -15.94 6.59 7.01
N ARG A 77 -15.42 5.54 6.35
CA ARG A 77 -14.65 5.64 5.09
C ARG A 77 -15.50 5.36 3.84
N GLY A 78 -16.79 5.06 4.01
CA GLY A 78 -17.71 4.62 2.96
C GLY A 78 -17.41 3.19 2.51
N TYR A 79 -17.48 2.92 1.20
CA TYR A 79 -17.11 1.59 0.69
C TYR A 79 -15.62 1.33 0.85
N THR A 80 -15.26 0.21 1.46
CA THR A 80 -13.93 -0.40 1.53
C THR A 80 -13.86 -1.60 0.58
N ALA A 81 -12.87 -1.67 -0.30
CA ALA A 81 -12.86 -2.67 -1.37
C ALA A 81 -11.45 -3.11 -1.84
N GLY A 82 -11.37 -4.31 -2.41
CA GLY A 82 -10.14 -4.80 -3.06
C GLY A 82 -9.06 -5.31 -2.10
N ILE A 83 -7.88 -5.58 -2.65
CA ILE A 83 -6.79 -6.34 -2.00
C ILE A 83 -6.09 -5.65 -0.82
N ILE A 84 -6.34 -4.36 -0.59
CA ILE A 84 -5.80 -3.60 0.54
C ILE A 84 -6.85 -2.68 1.20
N GLY A 85 -8.13 -2.86 0.86
CA GLY A 85 -9.20 -2.00 1.40
C GLY A 85 -9.18 -0.56 0.89
N PHE A 86 -9.16 -0.36 -0.43
CA PHE A 86 -9.34 0.97 -1.03
C PHE A 86 -10.69 1.56 -0.62
N CYS A 87 -10.73 2.81 -0.14
CA CYS A 87 -11.98 3.41 0.34
C CYS A 87 -12.51 4.55 -0.55
N SER A 88 -13.84 4.65 -0.68
CA SER A 88 -14.47 5.73 -1.44
C SER A 88 -14.26 7.10 -0.80
N GLY A 89 -14.11 7.15 0.52
CA GLY A 89 -13.92 8.38 1.29
C GLY A 89 -12.46 8.82 1.46
N THR A 90 -11.47 8.04 1.02
CA THR A 90 -10.03 8.32 1.24
C THR A 90 -9.23 8.52 -0.04
N SER A 91 -9.90 8.89 -1.14
CA SER A 91 -9.35 9.21 -2.46
C SER A 91 -8.64 8.09 -3.23
N ASP A 92 -8.19 7.03 -2.57
CA ASP A 92 -7.47 5.89 -3.16
C ASP A 92 -8.37 5.00 -4.04
N MET A 93 -9.63 4.76 -3.66
CA MET A 93 -10.59 4.09 -4.56
C MET A 93 -10.83 4.91 -5.83
N LEU A 94 -10.97 6.23 -5.70
CA LEU A 94 -11.11 7.13 -6.85
C LEU A 94 -9.87 7.04 -7.76
N ALA A 95 -8.66 7.13 -7.18
CA ALA A 95 -7.40 7.01 -7.93
C ALA A 95 -7.29 5.67 -8.68
N LEU A 96 -7.69 4.57 -8.03
CA LEU A 96 -7.75 3.24 -8.62
C LEU A 96 -8.71 3.17 -9.81
N VAL A 97 -9.95 3.66 -9.67
CA VAL A 97 -10.94 3.62 -10.75
C VAL A 97 -10.55 4.55 -11.90
N GLU A 98 -9.89 5.67 -11.61
CA GLU A 98 -9.31 6.53 -12.65
C GLU A 98 -8.16 5.81 -13.40
N LEU A 99 -7.26 5.13 -12.67
CA LEU A 99 -6.19 4.34 -13.28
C LEU A 99 -6.74 3.23 -14.17
N TYR A 100 -7.74 2.49 -13.69
CA TYR A 100 -8.40 1.45 -14.46
C TYR A 100 -9.08 2.02 -15.72
N THR A 101 -9.78 3.15 -15.60
CA THR A 101 -10.46 3.79 -16.72
C THR A 101 -9.52 4.39 -17.75
N ARG A 102 -8.34 4.88 -17.34
CA ARG A 102 -7.29 5.29 -18.30
C ARG A 102 -6.78 4.12 -19.15
N ARG A 103 -6.77 2.90 -18.61
CA ARG A 103 -6.29 1.69 -19.31
C ARG A 103 -7.38 1.04 -20.14
N VAL A 104 -8.61 1.03 -19.62
CA VAL A 104 -9.78 0.42 -20.24
C VAL A 104 -10.93 1.42 -20.17
N ALA A 105 -11.13 2.22 -21.22
CA ALA A 105 -12.08 3.35 -21.18
C ALA A 105 -13.53 2.91 -20.96
N ASP A 106 -13.97 1.83 -21.61
CA ASP A 106 -15.34 1.28 -21.51
C ASP A 106 -15.41 0.13 -20.49
N ASN A 107 -15.05 0.43 -19.25
CA ASN A 107 -15.09 -0.53 -18.15
C ASN A 107 -16.34 -0.30 -17.26
N PRO A 108 -16.80 -1.32 -16.52
CA PRO A 108 -18.04 -1.22 -15.74
C PRO A 108 -17.99 -0.21 -14.58
N LEU A 109 -16.82 0.28 -14.18
CA LEU A 109 -16.63 1.27 -13.12
C LEU A 109 -16.55 2.71 -13.65
N ALA A 110 -16.26 2.92 -14.93
CA ALA A 110 -16.12 4.25 -15.52
C ALA A 110 -17.35 5.16 -15.31
N PRO A 111 -18.61 4.68 -15.39
CA PRO A 111 -19.79 5.51 -15.14
C PRO A 111 -19.88 6.05 -13.71
N TYR A 112 -19.18 5.44 -12.75
CA TYR A 112 -19.20 5.84 -11.33
C TYR A 112 -18.17 6.91 -10.99
N LEU A 113 -17.25 7.26 -11.90
CA LEU A 113 -16.22 8.28 -11.64
C LEU A 113 -16.79 9.64 -11.18
N PRO A 114 -17.90 10.18 -11.74
CA PRO A 114 -18.48 11.41 -11.22
C PRO A 114 -18.98 11.28 -9.78
N ALA A 115 -19.59 10.14 -9.42
CA ALA A 115 -20.08 9.88 -8.06
C ALA A 115 -18.90 9.69 -7.09
N LEU A 116 -17.89 8.90 -7.45
CA LEU A 116 -16.67 8.74 -6.65
C LEU A 116 -15.99 10.08 -6.34
N ARG A 117 -15.92 11.01 -7.31
CA ARG A 117 -15.40 12.36 -7.06
C ARG A 117 -16.27 13.21 -6.15
N ALA A 118 -17.57 12.96 -6.14
CA ALA A 118 -18.51 13.73 -5.33
C ALA A 118 -18.53 13.26 -3.87
N VAL A 119 -18.32 11.96 -3.63
CA VAL A 119 -18.31 11.37 -2.28
C VAL A 119 -16.93 11.32 -1.63
N ASP A 120 -15.85 11.54 -2.40
CA ASP A 120 -14.49 11.57 -1.87
C ASP A 120 -14.34 12.54 -0.68
N GLY A 121 -13.73 12.06 0.41
CA GLY A 121 -13.68 12.76 1.70
C GLY A 121 -14.92 12.56 2.60
N THR A 122 -15.88 11.72 2.21
CA THR A 122 -17.09 11.39 3.00
C THR A 122 -17.38 9.88 2.98
N ASP A 123 -18.32 9.44 3.81
CA ASP A 123 -18.86 8.07 3.82
C ASP A 123 -20.10 7.89 2.92
N SER A 124 -20.44 8.89 2.09
CA SER A 124 -21.66 8.86 1.27
C SER A 124 -21.62 7.80 0.16
N HIS A 125 -22.78 7.18 -0.11
CA HIS A 125 -22.99 6.24 -1.22
C HIS A 125 -23.75 6.88 -2.41
N ASP A 126 -23.93 8.20 -2.39
CA ASP A 126 -24.73 8.91 -3.39
C ASP A 126 -24.18 8.72 -4.81
N GLY A 127 -25.02 8.17 -5.69
CA GLY A 127 -24.65 7.85 -7.08
C GLY A 127 -23.81 6.59 -7.26
N LEU A 128 -23.41 5.91 -6.17
CA LEU A 128 -22.79 4.58 -6.20
C LEU A 128 -23.86 3.49 -6.12
N ASP A 129 -24.79 3.64 -5.18
CA ASP A 129 -25.81 2.63 -4.92
C ASP A 129 -26.95 2.59 -5.96
N PRO A 130 -27.56 1.41 -6.18
CA PRO A 130 -27.18 0.10 -5.63
C PRO A 130 -26.17 -0.67 -6.53
N GLY A 131 -25.75 -0.07 -7.64
CA GLY A 131 -25.08 -0.80 -8.72
C GLY A 131 -23.56 -0.97 -8.54
N PHE A 132 -22.92 -0.08 -7.78
CA PHE A 132 -21.46 -0.03 -7.67
C PHE A 132 -20.85 -1.34 -7.11
N PRO A 133 -21.37 -1.97 -6.04
CA PRO A 133 -20.84 -3.26 -5.57
C PRO A 133 -20.92 -4.39 -6.61
N SER A 134 -21.94 -4.39 -7.45
CA SER A 134 -22.06 -5.38 -8.54
C SER A 134 -21.07 -5.09 -9.66
N ALA A 135 -20.92 -3.83 -10.05
CA ALA A 135 -19.95 -3.37 -11.04
C ALA A 135 -18.51 -3.67 -10.62
N TRP A 136 -18.18 -3.48 -9.33
CA TRP A 136 -16.89 -3.82 -8.74
C TRP A 136 -16.58 -5.31 -8.87
N ARG A 137 -17.49 -6.17 -8.41
CA ARG A 137 -17.33 -7.62 -8.52
C ARG A 137 -17.23 -8.09 -9.97
N LYS A 138 -17.90 -7.40 -10.91
CA LYS A 138 -17.77 -7.66 -12.36
C LYS A 138 -16.37 -7.24 -12.86
N ALA A 139 -15.89 -6.06 -12.50
CA ALA A 139 -14.55 -5.58 -12.87
C ALA A 139 -13.45 -6.51 -12.34
N ALA A 140 -13.59 -6.99 -11.10
CA ALA A 140 -12.63 -7.85 -10.40
C ALA A 140 -12.42 -9.24 -11.04
N ARG A 141 -13.24 -9.60 -12.03
CA ARG A 141 -13.03 -10.80 -12.86
C ARG A 141 -12.05 -10.58 -14.01
N THR A 142 -11.71 -9.33 -14.33
CA THR A 142 -10.80 -8.97 -15.42
C THR A 142 -9.36 -8.89 -14.95
N SER A 143 -8.41 -9.25 -15.82
CA SER A 143 -6.98 -9.10 -15.54
C SER A 143 -6.58 -7.63 -15.39
N ASP A 144 -7.21 -6.72 -16.13
CA ASP A 144 -6.89 -5.30 -16.13
C ASP A 144 -7.24 -4.62 -14.81
N PHE A 145 -8.41 -4.92 -14.22
CA PHE A 145 -8.76 -4.34 -12.93
C PHE A 145 -7.92 -4.94 -11.80
N ARG A 146 -7.63 -6.24 -11.83
CA ARG A 146 -6.71 -6.88 -10.87
C ARG A 146 -5.31 -6.28 -10.96
N ARG A 147 -4.83 -5.97 -12.17
CA ARG A 147 -3.57 -5.27 -12.37
C ARG A 147 -3.64 -3.83 -11.85
N ALA A 148 -4.72 -3.11 -12.11
CA ALA A 148 -4.89 -1.75 -11.57
C ALA A 148 -4.84 -1.73 -10.04
N GLN A 149 -5.48 -2.70 -9.36
CA GLN A 149 -5.40 -2.83 -7.91
C GLN A 149 -3.97 -3.08 -7.41
N ARG A 150 -3.22 -4.00 -8.05
CA ARG A 150 -1.81 -4.23 -7.67
C ARG A 150 -0.94 -3.01 -7.90
N ASP A 151 -1.09 -2.36 -9.04
CA ASP A 151 -0.26 -1.20 -9.38
C ASP A 151 -0.57 0.00 -8.46
N GLU A 152 -1.83 0.17 -8.02
CA GLU A 152 -2.19 1.23 -7.08
C GLU A 152 -1.74 0.93 -5.65
N ARG A 153 -1.85 -0.33 -5.20
CA ARG A 153 -1.20 -0.80 -3.96
C ARG A 153 0.30 -0.50 -4.00
N ASP A 154 0.95 -0.84 -5.12
CA ASP A 154 2.39 -0.69 -5.27
C ASP A 154 2.80 0.78 -5.19
N ARG A 155 2.15 1.62 -6.00
CA ARG A 155 2.40 3.07 -6.05
C ARG A 155 2.11 3.79 -4.75
N GLY A 156 1.00 3.46 -4.08
CA GLY A 156 0.49 4.21 -2.93
C GLY A 156 1.07 3.77 -1.59
N TYR A 157 1.43 2.48 -1.47
CA TYR A 157 1.69 1.86 -0.17
C TYR A 157 2.99 1.05 -0.16
N PHE A 158 3.12 0.07 -1.07
CA PHE A 158 4.24 -0.87 -1.03
C PHE A 158 5.57 -0.20 -1.38
N ASP A 159 5.67 0.41 -2.57
CA ASP A 159 6.93 0.97 -3.05
C ASP A 159 7.43 2.10 -2.12
N PRO A 160 6.58 3.05 -1.65
CA PRO A 160 7.03 4.06 -0.70
C PRO A 160 7.47 3.48 0.66
N ALA A 161 6.77 2.47 1.18
CA ALA A 161 7.12 1.86 2.46
C ALA A 161 8.44 1.08 2.38
N VAL A 162 8.63 0.28 1.32
CA VAL A 162 9.86 -0.48 1.09
C VAL A 162 11.03 0.46 0.83
N ALA A 163 10.84 1.50 0.03
CA ALA A 163 11.87 2.51 -0.20
C ALA A 163 12.28 3.21 1.10
N CYS A 164 11.31 3.64 1.92
CA CYS A 164 11.59 4.29 3.20
C CYS A 164 12.30 3.35 4.19
N ALA A 165 11.89 2.08 4.26
CA ALA A 165 12.57 1.07 5.09
C ALA A 165 14.01 0.81 4.63
N LYS A 166 14.26 0.79 3.32
CA LYS A 166 15.61 0.67 2.75
C LYS A 166 16.46 1.90 3.05
N GLU A 167 15.88 3.09 2.99
CA GLU A 167 16.54 4.34 3.41
C GLU A 167 16.95 4.31 4.89
N ASP A 168 16.17 3.64 5.74
CA ASP A 168 16.50 3.44 7.16
C ASP A 168 17.41 2.23 7.42
N GLY A 169 17.77 1.47 6.38
CA GLY A 169 18.65 0.31 6.48
C GLY A 169 17.99 -0.93 7.09
N LEU A 170 16.68 -1.05 6.95
CA LEU A 170 15.91 -2.18 7.47
C LEU A 170 15.93 -3.38 6.49
N GLY A 171 16.04 -4.58 7.06
CA GLY A 171 15.89 -5.85 6.38
C GLY A 171 14.43 -6.14 5.99
N THR A 172 14.17 -7.36 5.51
CA THR A 172 12.88 -7.76 4.93
C THR A 172 11.72 -7.65 5.93
N LEU A 173 11.93 -8.04 7.18
CA LEU A 173 10.92 -7.90 8.24
C LEU A 173 10.59 -6.43 8.50
N GLY A 174 11.60 -5.55 8.59
CA GLY A 174 11.36 -4.12 8.79
C GLY A 174 10.63 -3.46 7.62
N GLN A 175 10.95 -3.86 6.40
CA GLN A 175 10.20 -3.46 5.20
C GLN A 175 8.73 -3.91 5.27
N PHE A 176 8.46 -5.14 5.72
CA PHE A 176 7.09 -5.61 5.94
C PHE A 176 6.36 -4.82 7.03
N VAL A 177 7.03 -4.55 8.16
CA VAL A 177 6.48 -3.75 9.27
C VAL A 177 6.08 -2.36 8.79
N TYR A 178 6.91 -1.72 7.96
CA TYR A 178 6.58 -0.42 7.35
C TYR A 178 5.42 -0.52 6.38
N TYR A 179 5.39 -1.54 5.52
CA TYR A 179 4.31 -1.74 4.57
C TYR A 179 2.96 -1.95 5.25
N ASP A 180 2.90 -2.81 6.28
CA ASP A 180 1.68 -3.08 7.03
C ASP A 180 1.18 -1.85 7.80
N ALA A 181 2.10 -1.01 8.31
CA ALA A 181 1.75 0.28 8.91
C ALA A 181 1.21 1.27 7.86
N MET A 182 1.83 1.33 6.67
CA MET A 182 1.36 2.19 5.58
C MET A 182 -0.04 1.80 5.09
N VAL A 183 -0.35 0.50 5.03
CA VAL A 183 -1.69 0.00 4.66
C VAL A 183 -2.73 0.47 5.67
N MET A 184 -2.48 0.30 6.97
CA MET A 184 -3.46 0.61 8.01
C MET A 184 -3.60 2.12 8.29
N HIS A 185 -2.49 2.85 8.32
CA HIS A 185 -2.43 4.25 8.75
C HIS A 185 -2.33 5.24 7.59
N GLY A 186 -2.15 4.74 6.37
CA GLY A 186 -1.96 5.56 5.18
C GLY A 186 -0.62 6.31 5.15
N PRO A 187 -0.27 6.88 3.99
CA PRO A 187 0.82 7.84 3.89
C PRO A 187 0.45 9.15 4.59
N GLY A 188 1.42 9.87 5.13
CA GLY A 188 1.18 11.15 5.77
C GLY A 188 2.30 11.56 6.71
N THR A 189 2.10 12.70 7.38
CA THR A 189 3.01 13.21 8.42
C THR A 189 2.27 13.64 9.68
N ASP A 190 0.96 13.45 9.77
CA ASP A 190 0.24 13.63 11.03
C ASP A 190 0.59 12.49 12.01
N ALA A 191 0.27 12.69 13.29
CA ALA A 191 0.74 11.82 14.36
C ALA A 191 0.28 10.35 14.26
N LEU A 192 -0.81 10.07 13.53
CA LEU A 192 -1.36 8.71 13.40
C LEU A 192 -1.04 8.07 12.05
N SER A 193 -0.67 8.86 11.04
CA SER A 193 -0.15 8.36 9.76
C SER A 193 1.21 7.65 9.89
N PHE A 194 1.58 6.89 8.86
CA PHE A 194 2.88 6.20 8.79
C PHE A 194 4.08 7.10 9.12
N GLY A 195 4.13 8.32 8.57
CA GLY A 195 5.25 9.24 8.82
C GLY A 195 5.35 9.68 10.27
N GLY A 196 4.22 9.95 10.93
CA GLY A 196 4.19 10.29 12.35
C GLY A 196 4.59 9.13 13.25
N ILE A 197 4.16 7.91 12.93
CA ILE A 197 4.58 6.69 13.65
C ILE A 197 6.09 6.48 13.52
N ARG A 198 6.62 6.65 12.30
CA ARG A 198 8.07 6.56 12.04
C ARG A 198 8.85 7.62 12.80
N ASP A 199 8.40 8.87 12.79
CA ASP A 199 9.06 9.95 13.52
C ASP A 199 9.05 9.69 15.03
N ARG A 200 7.91 9.21 15.58
CA ARG A 200 7.81 8.79 16.98
C ARG A 200 8.78 7.67 17.33
N ALA A 201 8.92 6.65 16.49
CA ALA A 201 9.87 5.56 16.71
C ALA A 201 11.32 6.05 16.80
N ARG A 202 11.67 7.05 15.99
CA ARG A 202 13.01 7.65 15.95
C ARG A 202 13.32 8.55 17.16
N GLU A 203 12.33 8.93 17.94
CA GLU A 203 12.56 9.59 19.24
C GLU A 203 13.11 8.60 20.29
N ASP A 204 12.77 7.32 20.15
CA ASP A 204 13.09 6.27 21.12
C ASP A 204 14.27 5.37 20.70
N ALA A 205 14.53 5.22 19.39
CA ALA A 205 15.66 4.44 18.88
C ALA A 205 16.18 4.95 17.52
N ASP A 206 17.50 4.96 17.35
CA ASP A 206 18.15 5.26 16.07
C ASP A 206 17.91 4.13 15.06
N THR A 207 17.77 4.49 13.79
CA THR A 207 17.69 3.54 12.67
C THR A 207 19.06 2.87 12.42
N PRO A 208 19.12 1.72 11.72
CA PRO A 208 20.39 1.13 11.29
C PRO A 208 21.32 2.08 10.54
N VAL A 209 20.81 2.91 9.63
CA VAL A 209 21.64 3.90 8.91
C VAL A 209 22.17 5.01 9.81
N ASP A 210 21.46 5.32 10.89
CA ASP A 210 21.90 6.28 11.92
C ASP A 210 22.82 5.63 12.97
N GLY A 211 23.13 4.33 12.83
CA GLY A 211 24.02 3.58 13.71
C GLY A 211 23.35 2.80 14.84
N GLY A 212 22.01 2.77 14.87
CA GLY A 212 21.22 1.96 15.80
C GLY A 212 21.15 0.47 15.43
N GLY A 213 20.64 -0.35 16.35
CA GLY A 213 20.39 -1.77 16.08
C GLY A 213 19.00 -1.97 15.48
N GLU A 214 18.90 -2.74 14.38
CA GLU A 214 17.62 -2.99 13.70
C GLU A 214 16.54 -3.52 14.64
N THR A 215 16.84 -4.54 15.45
CA THR A 215 15.87 -5.10 16.40
C THR A 215 15.37 -4.07 17.42
N ALA A 216 16.25 -3.20 17.92
CA ALA A 216 15.87 -2.15 18.86
C ALA A 216 14.97 -1.11 18.19
N TYR A 217 15.31 -0.70 16.97
CA TYR A 217 14.51 0.21 16.17
C TYR A 217 13.12 -0.38 15.86
N LEU A 218 13.04 -1.64 15.43
CA LEU A 218 11.78 -2.29 15.13
C LEU A 218 10.89 -2.44 16.37
N HIS A 219 11.44 -2.72 17.55
CA HIS A 219 10.66 -2.69 18.79
C HIS A 219 10.07 -1.30 19.06
N ALA A 220 10.87 -0.23 18.94
CA ALA A 220 10.40 1.14 19.10
C ALA A 220 9.31 1.50 18.07
N PHE A 221 9.47 1.07 16.82
CA PHE A 221 8.47 1.28 15.78
C PHE A 221 7.16 0.54 16.07
N LEU A 222 7.22 -0.73 16.48
CA LEU A 222 6.03 -1.51 16.83
C LEU A 222 5.32 -0.92 18.06
N ASP A 223 6.05 -0.39 19.04
CA ASP A 223 5.48 0.30 20.20
C ASP A 223 4.78 1.61 19.80
N ALA A 224 5.42 2.42 18.94
CA ALA A 224 4.82 3.63 18.38
C ALA A 224 3.54 3.33 17.57
N ARG A 225 3.56 2.25 16.79
CA ARG A 225 2.41 1.79 16.01
C ARG A 225 1.26 1.32 16.90
N VAL A 226 1.54 0.51 17.92
CA VAL A 226 0.52 0.06 18.88
C VAL A 226 -0.11 1.26 19.61
N TRP A 227 0.67 2.28 19.93
CA TRP A 227 0.15 3.53 20.47
C TRP A 227 -0.83 4.21 19.50
N ALA A 228 -0.48 4.30 18.21
CA ALA A 228 -1.32 4.93 17.18
C ALA A 228 -2.63 4.15 16.98
N MET A 229 -2.56 2.82 16.82
CA MET A 229 -3.72 1.93 16.70
C MET A 229 -4.72 2.13 17.85
N ARG A 230 -4.22 2.29 19.09
CA ARG A 230 -5.07 2.51 20.27
C ARG A 230 -5.77 3.87 20.33
N GLN A 231 -5.37 4.85 19.50
CA GLN A 231 -6.08 6.13 19.40
C GLN A 231 -7.34 6.03 18.53
N GLU A 232 -7.45 4.99 17.70
CA GLU A 232 -8.54 4.78 16.77
C GLU A 232 -9.46 3.65 17.29
N ALA A 233 -10.72 3.96 17.57
CA ALA A 233 -11.66 2.99 18.14
C ALA A 233 -11.81 1.73 17.27
N ALA A 234 -11.76 1.90 15.94
CA ALA A 234 -11.84 0.81 14.96
C ALA A 234 -10.61 -0.12 14.97
N HIS A 235 -9.47 0.31 15.52
CA HIS A 235 -8.19 -0.40 15.45
C HIS A 235 -7.63 -0.81 16.82
N SER A 236 -8.49 -0.97 17.83
CA SER A 236 -8.06 -1.29 19.20
C SER A 236 -7.46 -2.70 19.39
N ASP A 237 -7.77 -3.64 18.49
CA ASP A 237 -7.10 -4.95 18.46
C ASP A 237 -5.73 -4.83 17.77
N VAL A 238 -4.67 -5.06 18.54
CA VAL A 238 -3.27 -4.92 18.12
C VAL A 238 -2.59 -6.25 17.85
N SER A 239 -3.34 -7.34 17.67
CA SER A 239 -2.79 -8.69 17.46
C SER A 239 -1.92 -8.80 16.20
N ARG A 240 -2.21 -8.03 15.15
CA ARG A 240 -1.35 -7.93 13.94
C ARG A 240 0.07 -7.47 14.26
N VAL A 241 0.26 -6.75 15.36
CA VAL A 241 1.56 -6.39 15.90
C VAL A 241 2.01 -7.42 16.94
N GLU A 242 1.26 -7.54 18.04
CA GLU A 242 1.71 -8.24 19.26
C GLU A 242 1.85 -9.76 19.09
N THR A 243 0.98 -10.39 18.29
CA THR A 243 1.01 -11.85 18.09
C THR A 243 1.43 -12.25 16.67
N ALA A 244 1.96 -11.30 15.90
CA ALA A 244 2.53 -11.55 14.58
C ALA A 244 3.89 -10.86 14.40
N GLN A 245 3.93 -9.56 14.08
CA GLN A 245 5.18 -8.85 13.80
C GLN A 245 6.20 -8.94 14.95
N ARG A 246 5.74 -8.74 16.18
CA ARG A 246 6.60 -8.82 17.37
C ARG A 246 7.12 -10.24 17.59
N VAL A 247 6.29 -11.26 17.31
CA VAL A 247 6.70 -12.67 17.39
C VAL A 247 7.80 -13.00 16.37
N LEU A 248 7.67 -12.53 15.13
CA LEU A 248 8.69 -12.72 14.09
C LEU A 248 10.01 -12.00 14.44
N LEU A 249 9.90 -10.81 15.03
CA LEU A 249 11.04 -10.04 15.50
C LEU A 249 11.77 -10.73 16.66
N GLU A 250 11.02 -11.23 17.66
CA GLU A 250 11.56 -11.94 18.81
C GLU A 250 12.23 -13.28 18.43
N GLN A 251 11.81 -13.89 17.32
CA GLN A 251 12.47 -15.05 16.73
C GLN A 251 13.79 -14.70 16.02
N GLY A 252 14.10 -13.42 15.86
CA GLY A 252 15.24 -12.95 15.09
C GLY A 252 15.08 -13.16 13.58
N ASN A 253 13.86 -13.36 13.08
CA ASN A 253 13.58 -13.62 11.67
C ASN A 253 13.54 -12.31 10.86
N LEU A 254 14.66 -11.59 10.84
CA LEU A 254 14.80 -10.29 10.16
C LEU A 254 14.66 -10.41 8.63
N ASP A 255 14.93 -11.58 8.08
CA ASP A 255 14.83 -11.87 6.64
C ASP A 255 13.42 -12.33 6.21
N LEU A 256 12.48 -12.50 7.15
CA LEU A 256 11.12 -12.98 6.90
C LEU A 256 11.10 -14.34 6.18
N ASP A 257 11.94 -15.27 6.62
CA ASP A 257 12.07 -16.61 6.05
C ASP A 257 10.98 -17.55 6.57
N THR A 258 10.51 -18.45 5.70
CA THR A 258 9.59 -19.52 6.11
C THR A 258 10.34 -20.62 6.87
N PRO A 259 9.67 -21.34 7.80
CA PRO A 259 8.26 -21.26 8.14
C PRO A 259 7.90 -20.04 9.01
N LEU A 260 6.80 -19.35 8.65
CA LEU A 260 6.22 -18.26 9.42
C LEU A 260 5.02 -18.78 10.23
N LYS A 261 4.94 -18.42 11.52
CA LYS A 261 3.82 -18.79 12.41
C LYS A 261 3.39 -17.59 13.22
N TRP A 262 2.10 -17.27 13.19
CA TRP A 262 1.57 -16.12 13.91
C TRP A 262 0.09 -16.30 14.26
N LYS A 263 -0.45 -15.33 15.01
CA LYS A 263 -1.87 -15.21 15.28
C LYS A 263 -2.37 -13.79 15.04
N VAL A 264 -3.60 -13.68 14.53
CA VAL A 264 -4.35 -12.42 14.46
C VAL A 264 -5.79 -12.71 14.86
N TYR A 265 -6.39 -11.87 15.70
CA TYR A 265 -7.74 -12.04 16.27
C TYR A 265 -7.99 -13.39 16.97
N GLY A 266 -6.92 -14.07 17.41
CA GLY A 266 -6.96 -15.39 18.03
C GLY A 266 -6.81 -16.57 17.05
N ASP A 267 -6.98 -16.34 15.75
CA ASP A 267 -6.79 -17.35 14.72
C ASP A 267 -5.30 -17.59 14.44
N SER A 268 -4.93 -18.84 14.18
CA SER A 268 -3.54 -19.24 13.94
C SER A 268 -3.28 -19.43 12.45
N TYR A 269 -2.15 -18.90 11.99
CA TYR A 269 -1.73 -18.98 10.60
C TYR A 269 -0.31 -19.54 10.49
N GLU A 270 -0.04 -20.24 9.38
CA GLU A 270 1.27 -20.79 9.05
C GLU A 270 1.52 -20.67 7.54
N ILE A 271 2.73 -20.27 7.16
CA ILE A 271 3.24 -20.39 5.80
C ILE A 271 4.55 -21.17 5.88
N GLY A 272 4.62 -22.30 5.17
CA GLY A 272 5.80 -23.17 5.08
C GLY A 272 6.76 -22.77 3.97
#